data_AF-A0A936LVZ5-F1
#
_entry.id   AF-A0A936LVZ5-F1
#
_cell.length_a   1.000
_cell.length_b   1.000
_cell.length_c   1.000
_cell.angle_alpha   90.00
_cell.angle_beta   90.00
_cell.angle_gamma   90.00
#
_symmetry.space_group_name_H-M   'P 1'
#
loop_
_entity.id
_entity.type
_entity.pdbx_description
1 polymer ?
#
loop_
_entity_poly.entity_id
_entity_poly.type
_entity_poly.pdbx_seq_one_letter_code
_entity_poly.pdbx_strand_id
1 'polypeptide(L)'
;MKRKYFLSVFIISFCFAGCHQKNGSNENTDQIIELAELFCRAEALKNERFVLADQIRFLEDSTLIDTSNVELKSQMENLRTSANQIILKTKLLADSVLALQNHIYHGLEPEAKKRLDQEFLLQINKLCFLKKNSFQPDSLH
;
A
#
# COMPACT_ATOMS: atom_id res chain seq x y z
N MET A 1 0.24 -80.85 7.73
CA MET A 1 1.31 -80.11 7.02
C MET A 1 0.89 -78.66 6.82
N LYS A 2 1.80 -77.73 7.16
CA LYS A 2 1.93 -76.31 6.76
C LYS A 2 0.87 -75.28 7.22
N ARG A 3 1.28 -74.51 8.22
CA ARG A 3 0.90 -73.11 8.56
C ARG A 3 1.11 -72.15 7.37
N LYS A 4 0.38 -71.02 7.38
CA LYS A 4 0.79 -69.59 7.19
C LYS A 4 -0.46 -68.77 6.81
N TYR A 5 -1.13 -68.08 7.73
CA TYR A 5 -0.90 -66.70 8.21
C TYR A 5 -0.82 -65.60 7.13
N PHE A 6 -1.67 -64.59 7.38
CA PHE A 6 -1.40 -63.15 7.34
C PHE A 6 -1.70 -62.34 6.07
N LEU A 7 -2.63 -61.39 6.30
CA LEU A 7 -2.71 -60.03 5.77
C LEU A 7 -2.56 -59.82 4.26
N SER A 8 -3.69 -59.54 3.62
CA SER A 8 -3.75 -58.66 2.45
C SER A 8 -4.52 -57.39 2.82
N VAL A 9 -3.88 -56.54 3.62
CA VAL A 9 -4.13 -55.10 3.61
C VAL A 9 -3.51 -54.60 2.31
N PHE A 10 -4.32 -54.46 1.27
CA PHE A 10 -3.99 -53.61 0.14
C PHE A 10 -4.98 -52.44 0.13
N ILE A 11 -4.65 -51.51 1.03
CA ILE A 11 -4.88 -50.08 0.86
C ILE A 11 -4.10 -49.68 -0.40
N ILE A 12 -4.75 -49.77 -1.56
CA ILE A 12 -4.33 -49.10 -2.79
C ILE A 12 -5.45 -48.10 -3.05
N SER A 13 -5.28 -46.89 -2.53
CA SER A 13 -4.81 -45.80 -3.38
C SER A 13 -5.81 -45.48 -4.49
N PHE A 14 -7.03 -45.12 -4.11
CA PHE A 14 -7.68 -44.01 -4.82
C PHE A 14 -7.23 -42.72 -4.15
N CYS A 15 -6.14 -42.20 -4.70
CA CYS A 15 -5.77 -40.79 -4.63
C CYS A 15 -6.93 -39.95 -5.19
N PHE A 16 -7.97 -39.75 -4.39
CA PHE A 16 -8.72 -38.50 -4.43
C PHE A 16 -8.05 -37.54 -3.45
N ALA A 17 -6.76 -37.28 -3.69
CA ALA A 17 -6.25 -35.93 -3.57
C ALA A 17 -7.00 -35.10 -4.61
N GLY A 18 -8.25 -34.77 -4.31
CA GLY A 18 -8.86 -33.58 -4.87
C GLY A 18 -8.02 -32.44 -4.33
N CYS A 19 -6.95 -32.08 -5.04
CA CYS A 19 -6.34 -30.78 -4.93
C CYS A 19 -7.48 -29.78 -5.16
N HIS A 20 -8.00 -29.23 -4.06
CA HIS A 20 -8.88 -28.10 -4.08
C HIS A 20 -8.03 -26.89 -4.47
N GLN A 21 -7.57 -26.86 -5.72
CA GLN A 21 -6.80 -25.77 -6.30
C GLN A 21 -7.77 -24.86 -7.05
N LYS A 22 -8.63 -24.21 -6.28
CA LYS A 22 -9.42 -23.06 -6.71
C LYS A 22 -9.50 -22.15 -5.50
N ASN A 23 -8.61 -21.16 -5.45
CA ASN A 23 -8.75 -19.90 -4.71
C ASN A 23 -7.56 -18.93 -4.96
N GLY A 24 -6.50 -19.33 -5.68
CA GLY A 24 -5.33 -18.48 -5.89
C GLY A 24 -5.46 -17.34 -6.91
N SER A 25 -6.53 -17.25 -7.72
CA SER A 25 -6.65 -16.13 -8.69
C SER A 25 -7.20 -14.86 -8.06
N ASN A 26 -8.06 -14.96 -7.03
CA ASN A 26 -8.68 -13.79 -6.41
C ASN A 26 -7.73 -13.14 -5.40
N GLU A 27 -6.95 -13.94 -4.67
CA GLU A 27 -6.02 -13.44 -3.64
C GLU A 27 -4.95 -12.51 -4.23
N ASN A 28 -4.34 -12.88 -5.37
CA ASN A 28 -3.35 -12.02 -6.02
C ASN A 28 -3.95 -10.72 -6.57
N THR A 29 -5.16 -10.77 -7.13
CA THR A 29 -5.84 -9.57 -7.64
C THR A 29 -6.22 -8.64 -6.49
N ASP A 30 -6.72 -9.16 -5.36
CA ASP A 30 -7.04 -8.37 -4.17
C ASP A 30 -5.79 -7.69 -3.59
N GLN A 31 -4.66 -8.41 -3.52
CA GLN A 31 -3.38 -7.86 -3.07
C GLN A 31 -2.84 -6.78 -4.02
N ILE A 32 -3.01 -6.93 -5.34
CA ILE A 32 -2.62 -5.91 -6.33
C ILE A 32 -3.51 -4.66 -6.22
N ILE A 33 -4.81 -4.83 -5.94
CA ILE A 33 -5.71 -3.71 -5.65
C ILE A 33 -5.26 -2.98 -4.39
N GLU A 34 -4.95 -3.70 -3.31
CA GLU A 34 -4.43 -3.11 -2.07
C GLU A 34 -3.13 -2.34 -2.32
N LEU A 35 -2.18 -2.93 -3.06
CA LEU A 35 -0.94 -2.25 -3.44
C LEU A 35 -1.19 -0.96 -4.23
N ALA A 36 -2.15 -0.98 -5.16
CA ALA A 36 -2.55 0.19 -5.94
C ALA A 36 -3.21 1.26 -5.07
N GLU A 37 -4.03 0.88 -4.08
CA GLU A 37 -4.60 1.82 -3.11
C GLU A 37 -3.54 2.50 -2.25
N LEU A 38 -2.56 1.74 -1.76
CA LEU A 38 -1.42 2.27 -1.01
C LEU A 38 -0.61 3.24 -1.86
N PHE A 39 -0.40 2.92 -3.15
CA PHE A 39 0.24 3.84 -4.10
C PHE A 39 -0.54 5.15 -4.27
N CYS A 40 -1.87 5.08 -4.44
CA CYS A 40 -2.68 6.30 -4.54
C CYS A 40 -2.61 7.13 -3.24
N ARG A 41 -2.57 6.48 -2.07
CA ARG A 41 -2.39 7.17 -0.78
C ARG A 41 -1.02 7.83 -0.68
N ALA A 42 0.02 7.22 -1.22
CA ALA A 42 1.37 7.79 -1.24
C ALA A 42 1.42 9.06 -2.09
N GLU A 43 0.78 9.03 -3.26
CA GLU A 43 0.62 10.20 -4.12
C GLU A 43 -0.17 11.34 -3.45
N ALA A 44 -1.24 11.02 -2.71
CA ALA A 44 -1.97 12.01 -1.93
C ALA A 44 -1.10 12.68 -0.85
N LEU A 45 -0.40 11.88 -0.03
CA LEU A 45 0.51 12.40 1.00
C LEU A 45 1.67 13.22 0.41
N LYS A 46 2.15 12.84 -0.78
CA LYS A 46 3.16 13.62 -1.52
C LYS A 46 2.61 15.02 -1.86
N ASN A 47 1.38 15.10 -2.36
CA ASN A 47 0.75 16.38 -2.68
C ASN A 47 0.51 17.22 -1.42
N GLU A 48 0.01 16.62 -0.34
CA GLU A 48 -0.16 17.30 0.95
C GLU A 48 1.18 17.85 1.47
N ARG A 49 2.26 17.09 1.35
CA ARG A 49 3.61 17.53 1.72
C ARG A 49 4.06 18.76 0.92
N PHE A 50 3.78 18.80 -0.38
CA PHE A 50 4.13 19.96 -1.21
C PHE A 50 3.31 21.19 -0.81
N VAL A 51 2.01 21.03 -0.57
CA VAL A 51 1.15 22.14 -0.10
C VAL A 51 1.64 22.67 1.25
N LEU A 52 1.95 21.80 2.21
CA LEU A 52 2.49 22.22 3.50
C LEU A 52 3.86 22.90 3.36
N ALA A 53 4.74 22.39 2.50
CA ALA A 53 6.05 23.01 2.26
C ALA A 53 5.91 24.43 1.69
N ASP A 54 4.99 24.63 0.76
CA ASP A 54 4.70 25.96 0.20
C ASP A 54 4.12 26.90 1.25
N GLN A 55 3.20 26.42 2.10
CA GLN A 55 2.64 27.21 3.21
C GLN A 55 3.69 27.58 4.26
N ILE A 56 4.55 26.64 4.66
CA ILE A 56 5.65 26.91 5.60
C ILE A 56 6.58 27.95 5.02
N ARG A 57 6.98 27.82 3.75
CA ARG A 57 7.84 28.79 3.07
C ARG A 57 7.21 30.19 3.08
N PHE A 58 5.93 30.29 2.75
CA PHE A 58 5.20 31.56 2.75
C PHE A 58 5.17 32.21 4.14
N LEU A 59 4.92 31.42 5.20
CA LEU A 59 4.93 31.93 6.57
C LEU A 59 6.34 32.28 7.03
N GLU A 60 7.35 31.51 6.67
CA GLU A 60 8.75 31.84 6.97
C GLU A 60 9.12 33.19 6.35
N ASP A 61 8.82 33.39 5.06
CA ASP A 61 9.03 34.68 4.38
C ASP A 61 8.26 35.82 5.06
N SER A 62 7.04 35.56 5.53
CA SER A 62 6.22 36.56 6.25
C SER A 62 6.76 36.89 7.65
N THR A 63 7.26 35.89 8.39
CA THR A 63 7.85 36.11 9.72
C THR A 63 9.19 36.85 9.67
N LEU A 64 9.92 36.79 8.55
CA LEU A 64 11.12 37.59 8.33
C LEU A 64 10.79 39.08 8.20
N ILE A 65 9.58 39.42 7.73
CA ILE A 65 9.10 40.79 7.60
C ILE A 65 8.54 41.31 8.94
N ASP A 66 7.78 40.48 9.66
CA ASP A 66 7.24 40.82 10.99
C ASP A 66 7.53 39.73 12.02
N THR A 67 8.72 39.84 12.63
CA THR A 67 9.24 38.90 13.63
C THR A 67 8.51 38.96 14.97
N SER A 68 7.66 39.97 15.19
CA SER A 68 6.92 40.17 16.45
C SER A 68 5.54 39.53 16.46
N ASN A 69 5.05 39.12 15.27
CA ASN A 69 3.72 38.59 15.10
C ASN A 69 3.58 37.18 15.72
N VAL A 70 2.97 37.13 16.90
CA VAL A 70 2.76 35.89 17.68
C VAL A 70 1.84 34.91 16.95
N GLU A 71 0.84 35.41 16.23
CA GLU A 71 -0.11 34.58 15.49
C GLU A 71 0.58 33.84 14.34
N LEU A 72 1.43 34.53 13.57
CA LEU A 72 2.23 33.92 12.51
C LEU A 72 3.17 32.83 13.02
N LYS A 73 3.79 33.03 14.19
CA LYS A 73 4.65 32.02 14.82
C LYS A 73 3.86 30.78 15.23
N SER A 74 2.69 30.97 15.85
CA SER A 74 1.78 29.89 16.22
C SER A 74 1.34 29.07 15.00
N GLN A 75 0.94 29.75 13.92
CA GLN A 75 0.57 29.09 12.66
C GLN A 75 1.74 28.29 12.07
N MET A 76 2.96 28.84 12.09
CA MET A 76 4.16 28.14 11.61
C MET A 76 4.46 26.88 12.43
N GLU A 77 4.31 26.92 13.76
CA GLU A 77 4.49 25.75 14.63
C GLU A 77 3.43 24.67 14.36
N ASN A 78 2.18 25.07 14.12
CA ASN A 78 1.11 24.15 13.73
C ASN A 78 1.41 23.47 12.39
N LEU A 79 1.84 24.23 11.37
CA LEU A 79 2.22 23.66 10.08
C LEU A 79 3.42 22.71 10.19
N ARG A 80 4.42 23.04 11.02
CA ARG A 80 5.56 22.15 11.29
C ARG A 80 5.12 20.86 11.96
N THR A 81 4.15 20.92 12.87
CA THR A 81 3.56 19.73 13.50
C THR A 81 2.84 18.87 12.45
N SER A 82 2.02 19.48 11.59
CA SER A 82 1.37 18.79 10.47
C SER A 82 2.38 18.15 9.51
N ALA A 83 3.47 18.85 9.18
CA ALA A 83 4.53 18.31 8.33
C ALA A 83 5.20 17.08 8.95
N ASN A 84 5.47 17.11 10.27
CA ASN A 84 6.02 15.95 10.99
C ASN A 84 5.05 14.77 11.00
N GLN A 85 3.74 15.00 11.15
CA GLN A 85 2.74 13.95 11.05
C GLN A 85 2.70 13.33 9.65
N ILE A 86 2.82 14.12 8.58
CA ILE A 86 2.91 13.59 7.21
C ILE A 86 4.14 12.71 7.05
N ILE A 87 5.31 13.13 7.54
CA ILE A 87 6.54 12.32 7.49
C ILE A 87 6.31 10.95 8.14
N LEU A 88 5.66 10.90 9.31
CA LEU A 88 5.34 9.65 9.99
C LEU A 88 4.38 8.79 9.17
N LYS A 89 3.31 9.38 8.63
CA LYS A 89 2.34 8.68 7.77
C LYS A 89 3.02 8.11 6.51
N THR A 90 3.91 8.87 5.88
CA THR A 90 4.65 8.43 4.70
C THR A 90 5.60 7.28 5.03
N LYS A 91 6.28 7.33 6.19
CA LYS A 91 7.16 6.24 6.63
C LYS A 91 6.39 4.94 6.83
N LEU A 92 5.30 4.99 7.59
CA LEU A 92 4.45 3.82 7.81
C LEU A 92 3.91 3.24 6.49
N LEU A 93 3.49 4.12 5.57
CA LEU A 93 3.02 3.71 4.27
C LEU A 93 4.12 3.04 3.42
N ALA A 94 5.34 3.56 3.46
CA ALA A 94 6.48 2.96 2.75
C ALA A 94 6.79 1.55 3.27
N ASP A 95 6.76 1.36 4.58
CA ASP A 95 6.95 0.04 5.20
C ASP A 95 5.85 -0.95 4.76
N SER A 96 4.59 -0.50 4.72
CA SER A 96 3.46 -1.31 4.25
C SER A 96 3.57 -1.68 2.76
N VAL A 97 3.92 -0.71 1.89
CA VAL A 97 4.12 -0.95 0.46
C VAL A 97 5.25 -1.95 0.24
N LEU A 98 6.38 -1.78 0.93
CA LEU A 98 7.53 -2.68 0.79
C LEU A 98 7.19 -4.11 1.25
N ALA A 99 6.49 -4.25 2.38
CA ALA A 99 6.07 -5.56 2.88
C ALA A 99 5.13 -6.27 1.90
N LEU A 100 4.12 -5.57 1.39
CA LEU A 100 3.15 -6.12 0.45
C LEU A 100 3.77 -6.42 -0.91
N GLN A 101 4.62 -5.52 -1.42
CA GLN A 101 5.35 -5.76 -2.66
C GLN A 101 6.27 -6.96 -2.53
N ASN A 102 7.00 -7.10 -1.42
CA ASN A 102 7.80 -8.30 -1.20
C ASN A 102 6.92 -9.55 -1.14
N HIS A 103 5.77 -9.51 -0.47
CA HIS A 103 4.85 -10.64 -0.42
C HIS A 103 4.36 -11.08 -1.81
N ILE A 104 3.94 -10.13 -2.65
CA ILE A 104 3.41 -10.39 -3.98
C ILE A 104 4.51 -10.86 -4.95
N TYR A 105 5.68 -10.21 -4.92
CA TYR A 105 6.71 -10.40 -5.95
C TYR A 105 7.78 -11.44 -5.60
N HIS A 106 7.82 -11.93 -4.35
CA HIS A 106 8.82 -12.88 -3.89
C HIS A 106 8.70 -14.22 -4.62
N GLY A 107 9.83 -14.69 -5.19
CA GLY A 107 9.89 -15.97 -5.89
C GLY A 107 9.18 -16.00 -7.25
N LEU A 108 8.64 -14.89 -7.74
CA LEU A 108 8.02 -14.84 -9.06
C LEU A 108 9.05 -14.77 -10.20
N GLU A 109 8.76 -15.53 -11.25
CA GLU A 109 9.50 -15.49 -12.52
C GLU A 109 9.31 -14.13 -13.23
N PRO A 110 10.30 -13.68 -14.04
CA PRO A 110 10.25 -12.37 -14.68
C PRO A 110 9.01 -12.10 -15.54
N GLU A 111 8.49 -13.11 -16.24
CA GLU A 111 7.26 -12.94 -17.03
C GLU A 111 6.01 -12.78 -16.16
N ALA A 112 5.94 -13.47 -15.02
CA ALA A 112 4.84 -13.32 -14.07
C ALA A 112 4.87 -11.92 -13.44
N LYS A 113 6.06 -11.42 -13.09
CA LYS A 113 6.24 -10.04 -12.60
C LYS A 113 5.74 -9.01 -13.61
N LYS A 114 6.11 -9.15 -14.89
CA LYS A 114 5.63 -8.25 -15.96
C LYS A 114 4.11 -8.22 -16.08
N ARG A 115 3.43 -9.37 -15.96
CA ARG A 115 1.96 -9.42 -16.01
C ARG A 115 1.33 -8.71 -14.81
N LEU A 116 1.87 -8.93 -13.61
CA LEU A 116 1.41 -8.24 -12.41
C LEU A 116 1.67 -6.73 -12.47
N ASP A 117 2.82 -6.30 -13.01
CA ASP A 117 3.13 -4.89 -13.21
C ASP A 117 2.11 -4.23 -14.15
N GLN A 118 1.71 -4.92 -15.22
CA GLN A 118 0.67 -4.44 -16.12
C GLN A 118 -0.69 -4.31 -15.42
N GLU A 119 -1.07 -5.31 -14.63
CA GLU A 119 -2.33 -5.30 -13.86
C GLU A 119 -2.32 -4.18 -12.81
N PHE A 120 -1.21 -4.02 -12.08
CA PHE A 120 -1.00 -2.94 -11.13
C PHE A 120 -1.15 -1.56 -11.78
N LEU A 121 -0.54 -1.34 -12.95
CA LEU A 121 -0.67 -0.09 -13.69
C LEU A 121 -2.12 0.19 -14.13
N LEU A 122 -2.87 -0.85 -14.51
CA LEU A 122 -4.30 -0.70 -14.82
C LEU A 122 -5.10 -0.30 -13.57
N GLN A 123 -4.84 -0.92 -12.43
CA GLN A 123 -5.53 -0.59 -11.17
C GLN A 123 -5.17 0.81 -10.67
N ILE A 124 -3.91 1.23 -10.74
CA ILE A 124 -3.50 2.61 -10.41
C ILE A 124 -4.28 3.61 -11.25
N ASN A 125 -4.31 3.41 -12.57
CA ASN A 125 -5.00 4.34 -13.46
C ASN A 125 -6.49 4.42 -13.15
N LYS A 126 -7.12 3.30 -12.78
CA LYS A 126 -8.52 3.28 -12.37
C LYS A 126 -8.72 3.99 -11.02
N LEU A 127 -7.98 3.60 -9.99
CA LEU A 127 -8.20 4.03 -8.61
C LEU A 127 -7.72 5.45 -8.36
N CYS A 128 -6.50 5.80 -8.80
CA CYS A 128 -5.92 7.10 -8.53
C CYS A 128 -6.60 8.21 -9.37
N PHE A 129 -7.04 7.90 -10.60
CA PHE A 129 -7.79 8.87 -11.42
C PHE A 129 -9.18 9.16 -10.84
N LEU A 130 -9.89 8.13 -10.37
CA LEU A 130 -11.18 8.29 -9.69
C LEU A 130 -11.03 9.10 -8.40
N LYS A 131 -9.99 8.81 -7.59
CA LYS A 131 -9.73 9.55 -6.35
C LYS A 131 -9.32 11.01 -6.59
N LYS A 132 -8.63 11.33 -7.68
CA LYS A 132 -8.28 12.72 -8.02
C LYS A 132 -9.51 13.61 -8.26
N ASN A 133 -10.65 13.01 -8.64
CA ASN A 133 -11.93 13.70 -8.82
C ASN A 133 -12.84 13.64 -7.59
N SER A 134 -12.48 12.90 -6.54
CA SER A 134 -13.24 12.76 -5.29
C SER A 134 -12.49 13.25 -4.05
N PHE A 135 -11.25 13.75 -4.20
CA PHE A 135 -10.45 14.27 -3.10
C PHE A 135 -10.96 15.67 -2.74
N GLN A 136 -12.07 15.71 -1.99
CA GLN A 136 -12.25 16.81 -1.06
C GLN A 136 -11.19 16.60 0.02
N PRO A 137 -10.30 17.58 0.28
CA PRO A 137 -9.40 17.48 1.41
C PRO A 137 -10.28 17.31 2.64
N ASP A 138 -10.08 16.21 3.38
CA ASP A 138 -10.71 16.03 4.68
C ASP A 138 -10.44 17.32 5.47
N SER A 139 -11.53 18.06 5.70
CA SER A 139 -11.55 19.30 6.44
C SER A 139 -10.87 19.05 7.78
N LEU A 140 -9.76 19.75 8.03
CA LEU A 140 -9.27 19.99 9.39
C LEU A 140 -10.43 20.58 10.20
N HIS A 141 -10.98 19.77 11.10
CA HIS A 141 -11.82 20.19 12.20
C HIS A 141 -11.03 20.00 13.50
#